data_AF-A0A257NAB7-F1
#
_entry.id   AF-A0A257NAB7-F1
#
_cell.length_a   1.000
_cell.length_b   1.000
_cell.length_c   1.000
_cell.angle_alpha   90.00
_cell.angle_beta   90.00
_cell.angle_gamma   90.00
#
_symmetry.space_group_name_H-M   'P 1'
#
loop_
_entity.id
_entity.type
_entity.pdbx_description
1 polymer ?
#
loop_
_entity_poly.entity_id
_entity_poly.type
_entity_poly.pdbx_seq_one_letter_code
_entity_poly.pdbx_strand_id
1 'polypeptide(L)' 'MLTYPQIDPIALSLGPVKVHWYGLMYVIGFAAVWFIGQKRAQQSWSPIKPEAIEDLVTYGALGVILGGRIGYILFYNF' A
#
# COMPACT_ATOMS: atom_id res chain seq x y z
N MET A 1 10.25 5.99 -32.76
CA MET A 1 10.40 6.36 -31.34
C MET A 1 9.05 6.15 -30.67
N LEU A 2 8.98 5.43 -29.56
CA LEU A 2 7.73 5.27 -28.81
C LEU A 2 7.47 6.53 -27.97
N THR A 3 6.38 7.23 -28.26
CA THR A 3 5.95 8.41 -27.50
C THR A 3 5.43 7.97 -26.13
N TYR A 4 5.84 8.66 -25.07
CA TYR A 4 5.32 8.37 -23.73
C TYR A 4 3.81 8.67 -23.68
N PRO A 5 2.98 7.73 -23.19
CA PRO A 5 1.54 7.90 -23.14
C PRO A 5 1.17 9.02 -22.15
N GLN A 6 0.28 9.91 -22.59
CA GLN A 6 -0.25 11.00 -21.78
C GLN A 6 -1.42 10.49 -20.93
N ILE A 7 -1.11 9.84 -19.81
CA ILE A 7 -2.10 9.35 -18.85
C ILE A 7 -2.27 10.39 -17.76
N ASP A 8 -3.52 10.79 -17.48
CA ASP A 8 -3.81 11.66 -16.35
C ASP A 8 -3.44 10.94 -15.04
N PRO A 9 -2.55 11.53 -14.20
CA PRO A 9 -2.16 10.91 -12.94
C PRO A 9 -3.31 10.83 -11.92
N ILE A 10 -4.37 11.62 -12.09
CA ILE A 10 -5.53 11.65 -11.20
C ILE A 10 -6.53 10.58 -11.68
N ALA A 11 -6.76 9.57 -10.84
CA ALA A 11 -7.75 8.53 -11.10
C ALA A 11 -9.17 9.03 -10.79
N LEU A 12 -9.33 9.79 -9.71
CA LEU A 12 -10.62 10.29 -9.25
C LEU A 12 -10.42 11.64 -8.54
N SER A 13 -11.31 12.59 -8.80
CA SER A 13 -11.30 13.91 -8.16
C SER A 13 -12.60 14.11 -7.39
N LEU A 14 -12.51 14.18 -6.07
CA LEU A 14 -13.63 14.49 -5.16
C LEU A 14 -13.41 15.89 -4.59
N GLY A 15 -13.74 16.91 -5.39
CA GLY A 15 -13.53 18.32 -5.02
C GLY A 15 -12.05 18.61 -4.70
N PRO A 16 -11.69 18.97 -3.45
CA PRO A 16 -10.30 19.23 -3.06
C PRO A 16 -9.44 17.97 -2.94
N VAL A 17 -10.04 16.77 -2.85
CA VAL A 17 -9.32 15.51 -2.67
C VAL A 17 -9.09 14.86 -4.04
N LYS A 18 -7.82 14.75 -4.42
CA LYS A 18 -7.39 14.08 -5.67
C LYS A 18 -6.77 12.73 -5.36
N VAL A 19 -7.42 11.68 -5.81
CA VAL A 19 -6.92 10.31 -5.73
C VAL A 19 -6.07 10.04 -6.96
N HIS A 20 -4.80 9.73 -6.75
CA HIS A 20 -3.86 9.44 -7.83
C HIS A 20 -3.77 7.94 -8.09
N TRP A 21 -3.45 7.56 -9.34
CA TRP A 21 -3.28 6.16 -9.72
C TRP A 21 -2.24 5.42 -8.87
N TYR A 22 -1.10 6.07 -8.56
CA TYR A 22 -0.07 5.44 -7.73
C TYR A 22 -0.59 5.10 -6.32
N GLY A 23 -1.42 5.99 -5.74
CA GLY A 23 -2.04 5.76 -4.44
C GLY A 23 -2.98 4.56 -4.48
N LEU A 24 -3.78 4.47 -5.55
CA LEU A 24 -4.64 3.31 -5.77
C LEU A 24 -3.84 2.02 -5.91
N MET A 25 -2.70 2.06 -6.63
CA MET A 25 -1.84 0.88 -6.78
C MET A 25 -1.24 0.43 -5.46
N TYR A 26 -0.90 1.34 -4.54
CA TYR A 26 -0.48 0.97 -3.19
C TYR A 26 -1.59 0.22 -2.44
N VAL A 27 -2.83 0.74 -2.47
CA VAL A 27 -3.98 0.09 -1.83
C VAL A 27 -4.21 -1.30 -2.40
N ILE A 28 -4.16 -1.45 -3.73
CA ILE A 28 -4.28 -2.76 -4.38
C ILE A 28 -3.15 -3.70 -3.95
N GLY A 29 -1.92 -3.20 -3.84
CA GLY A 29 -0.78 -3.99 -3.33
C GLY A 29 -1.01 -4.53 -1.93
N PHE A 30 -1.44 -3.67 -0.99
CA PHE A 30 -1.76 -4.09 0.37
C PHE A 30 -2.94 -5.07 0.41
N ALA A 31 -3.99 -4.81 -0.37
CA ALA A 31 -5.15 -5.70 -0.48
C ALA A 31 -4.75 -7.08 -1.05
N ALA A 32 -3.84 -7.13 -2.02
CA ALA A 32 -3.32 -8.37 -2.58
C ALA A 32 -2.52 -9.16 -1.55
N VAL A 33 -1.64 -8.50 -0.77
CA VAL A 33 -0.90 -9.14 0.33
C VAL A 33 -1.86 -9.71 1.36
N TRP A 34 -2.86 -8.93 1.77
CA TRP A 34 -3.88 -9.40 2.71
C TRP A 34 -4.64 -10.59 2.15
N PHE A 35 -5.19 -10.51 0.94
CA PHE A 35 -6.00 -11.57 0.34
C PHE A 35 -5.22 -12.88 0.15
N ILE A 36 -4.01 -12.79 -0.42
CA ILE A 36 -3.18 -13.97 -0.68
C ILE A 36 -2.65 -14.53 0.64
N GLY A 37 -2.21 -13.66 1.54
CA GLY A 37 -1.73 -14.04 2.87
C GLY A 37 -2.81 -14.74 3.68
N GLN A 38 -4.02 -14.19 3.71
CA GLN A 38 -5.17 -14.75 4.41
C GLN A 38 -5.53 -16.14 3.86
N LYS A 39 -5.61 -16.26 2.53
CA LYS A 39 -5.89 -17.54 1.87
C LYS A 39 -4.85 -18.62 2.20
N ARG A 40 -3.57 -18.23 2.33
CA ARG A 40 -2.49 -19.15 2.73
C ARG A 40 -2.53 -19.47 4.22
N ALA A 41 -2.82 -18.49 5.07
CA ALA A 41 -2.91 -18.66 6.52
C ALA A 41 -4.07 -19.58 6.94
N GLN A 42 -5.15 -19.62 6.15
CA GLN A 42 -6.29 -20.51 6.36
C GLN A 42 -6.01 -21.97 5.99
N GLN A 43 -4.86 -22.30 5.38
CA GLN A 43 -4.53 -23.67 5.04
C GLN A 43 -4.19 -24.47 6.31
N SER A 44 -4.62 -25.74 6.36
CA SER A 44 -4.50 -26.60 7.54
C SER A 44 -3.05 -26.84 8.01
N TRP A 45 -2.08 -26.68 7.12
CA TRP A 45 -0.65 -26.81 7.42
C TRP A 45 0.02 -25.48 7.75
N SER A 46 -0.70 -24.36 7.67
CA SER A 46 -0.13 -23.03 7.90
C SER A 46 0.33 -22.89 9.36
N PRO A 47 1.61 -22.54 9.60
CA PRO A 47 2.07 -22.19 10.93
C PRO A 47 1.62 -20.79 11.36
N ILE A 48 1.12 -19.99 10.43
CA ILE A 48 0.71 -18.60 10.64
C ILE A 48 -0.81 -18.56 10.76
N LYS A 49 -1.31 -17.93 11.82
CA LYS A 49 -2.74 -17.68 12.00
C LYS A 49 -3.22 -16.55 11.08
N PRO A 50 -4.45 -16.61 10.54
CA PRO A 50 -4.99 -15.55 9.69
C PRO A 50 -4.93 -14.15 10.32
N GLU A 51 -5.16 -14.03 11.63
CA GLU A 51 -5.14 -12.74 12.33
C GLU A 51 -3.77 -12.06 12.27
N ALA A 52 -2.68 -12.84 12.24
CA ALA A 52 -1.33 -12.31 12.14
C ALA A 52 -1.06 -11.66 10.77
N ILE A 53 -1.79 -12.05 9.71
CA ILE A 53 -1.69 -11.41 8.39
C ILE A 53 -2.35 -10.04 8.42
N GLU A 54 -3.48 -9.91 9.12
CA GLU A 54 -4.19 -8.63 9.29
C GLU A 54 -3.34 -7.64 10.10
N ASP A 55 -2.73 -8.12 11.18
CA ASP A 55 -1.77 -7.34 11.96
C ASP A 55 -0.59 -6.89 11.09
N LEU A 56 0.01 -7.81 10.32
CA LEU A 56 1.13 -7.51 9.44
C LEU A 56 0.80 -6.40 8.44
N VAL A 57 -0.35 -6.49 7.77
CA VAL A 57 -0.75 -5.49 6.77
C VAL A 57 -1.03 -4.14 7.43
N THR A 58 -1.68 -4.14 8.59
CA THR A 58 -2.03 -2.92 9.32
C THR A 58 -0.79 -2.21 9.87
N TYR A 59 0.06 -2.92 10.63
CA TYR A 59 1.30 -2.37 11.17
C TYR A 59 2.31 -2.04 10.06
N GLY A 60 2.35 -2.84 8.99
CA GLY A 60 3.17 -2.56 7.81
C GLY A 60 2.77 -1.26 7.12
N ALA A 61 1.48 -1.04 6.87
CA ALA A 61 0.98 0.20 6.28
C ALA A 61 1.28 1.43 7.15
N LEU A 62 1.06 1.32 8.46
CA LEU A 62 1.40 2.37 9.42
C LEU A 62 2.92 2.65 9.42
N GLY A 63 3.74 1.60 9.40
CA GLY A 63 5.19 1.70 9.35
C GLY A 63 5.69 2.43 8.10
N VAL A 64 5.09 2.17 6.93
CA VAL A 64 5.42 2.88 5.69
C VAL A 64 5.11 4.37 5.80
N ILE A 65 3.93 4.74 6.32
CA ILE A 65 3.51 6.14 6.46
C ILE A 65 4.40 6.88 7.46
N LEU A 66 4.54 6.32 8.67
CA LEU A 66 5.31 6.94 9.75
C LEU A 66 6.80 6.96 9.43
N GLY A 67 7.35 5.84 8.96
CA GLY A 67 8.76 5.72 8.59
C GLY A 67 9.13 6.64 7.44
N GLY A 68 8.28 6.73 6.41
CA GLY A 68 8.48 7.67 5.31
C GLY A 68 8.50 9.12 5.78
N ARG A 69 7.58 9.49 6.69
CA ARG A 69 7.49 10.87 7.18
C ARG A 69 8.65 11.23 8.12
N ILE A 70 8.96 10.37 9.08
CA ILE A 70 10.08 10.56 10.00
C ILE A 70 11.40 10.57 9.24
N GLY A 71 11.59 9.63 8.31
CA GLY A 71 12.78 9.59 7.46
C GLY A 71 12.95 10.84 6.62
N TYR A 72 11.87 11.34 6.00
CA TYR A 72 11.93 12.61 5.27
C TYR A 72 12.38 13.77 6.16
N ILE A 73 11.80 13.88 7.36
CA ILE A 73 12.15 14.95 8.30
C ILE A 73 13.63 14.84 8.73
N LEU A 74 14.07 13.65 9.11
CA LEU A 74 15.41 13.42 9.65
C LEU A 74 16.53 13.50 8.63
N PHE A 75 16.27 13.23 7.35
CA PHE A 75 17.32 13.13 6.33
C PHE A 75 17.26 14.22 5.26
N TYR A 76 16.08 14.79 4.99
CA TYR A 76 15.88 15.68 3.85
C TYR A 76 15.36 17.08 4.21
N ASN A 77 14.85 17.27 5.43
CA ASN A 77 14.26 18.54 5.86
C ASN A 77 15.16 19.25 6.89
N PHE A 78 16.34 19.66 6.44
CA PHE A 78 17.29 20.51 7.18
C PHE A 78 17.44 21.88 6.53
#